data_AF-A0A268BT23-F1
#
_entry.id   AF-A0A268BT23-F1
#
_cell.length_a   1.000
_cell.length_b   1.000
_cell.length_c   1.000
_cell.angle_alpha   90.00
_cell.angle_beta   90.00
_cell.angle_gamma   90.00
#
_symmetry.space_group_name_H-M   'P 1'
#
loop_
_entity.id
_entity.type
_entity.pdbx_description
1 polymer ?
#
loop_
_entity_poly.entity_id
_entity_poly.type
_entity_poly.pdbx_seq_one_letter_code
_entity_poly.pdbx_strand_id
1 'polypeptide(L)'
;MNQVQWDLVNEKDSPKMIDIYMDQAWQDAYCYSLAVEETENEAQVPPNLLFAIISGSDSTLEAMKAAVDIGSNGLYFGHGVKGLSQFSFEKEFQFSSEKGKYEKFPITLANGTKALAIVHDKVLSNEEYILSFGDDPAENLRQILGGGQYGLHILPEWKDCVYQELVLHNYLERVDFYKDPGLFQEGFTLLRLRMVEHEADALISKLIKAGKLQFPKHGKGENLHDVVDLNSYMTNYVDDMIEKISAQVMPTHNPMEDEVSEHFSSYKRELFPVQAHVSTAIAKRLKHEDNFIIQGEMSTGKTTMLAAIADAYHKNKGQKGYFCCVMVPPSLTKKWPEEIKEIIPGAIVHVITKTESLIRYHSEWIRSGRVKPVRPTFFAISFTTMRGDSAYVPAVNLQDNKINKFGYYCPDCGQPHQVVESTDTQLNESGSEVIVKVKRDMAENEFGTSRRVADSKMPANAFCSECGGSLWTKSVPNRYASFREWAA
;
A
#
# COMPACT_ATOMS: atom_id res chain seq x y z
N MET A 1 -43.56 14.34 0.07
CA MET A 1 -42.15 14.58 -0.32
C MET A 1 -41.57 15.51 0.74
N ASN A 2 -40.89 14.97 1.75
CA ASN A 2 -40.09 15.79 2.65
C ASN A 2 -38.77 16.08 1.94
N GLN A 3 -38.81 17.02 0.99
CA GLN A 3 -37.62 17.48 0.29
C GLN A 3 -36.71 18.18 1.31
N VAL A 4 -35.43 17.82 1.37
CA VAL A 4 -34.49 18.48 2.29
C VAL A 4 -34.42 19.97 1.92
N GLN A 5 -34.90 20.83 2.82
CA GLN A 5 -34.89 22.28 2.62
C GLN A 5 -33.57 22.86 3.13
N TRP A 6 -32.67 23.16 2.19
CA TRP A 6 -31.36 23.74 2.50
C TRP A 6 -31.41 25.26 2.81
N ASP A 7 -32.53 25.93 2.55
CA ASP A 7 -32.69 27.39 2.55
C ASP A 7 -32.89 28.05 3.94
N LEU A 8 -32.60 27.35 5.04
CA LEU A 8 -32.69 27.94 6.38
C LEU A 8 -31.41 28.71 6.74
N VAL A 9 -31.49 30.02 6.49
CA VAL A 9 -30.55 31.13 6.75
C VAL A 9 -29.51 30.85 7.84
N ASN A 10 -28.22 30.99 7.49
CA ASN A 10 -27.13 31.17 8.45
C ASN A 10 -27.28 32.53 9.15
N GLU A 11 -28.04 32.59 10.24
CA GLU A 11 -27.98 33.73 11.14
C GLU A 11 -26.67 33.65 11.95
N LYS A 12 -25.98 34.79 12.10
CA LYS A 12 -24.70 34.88 12.84
C LYS A 12 -24.74 34.28 14.26
N ASP A 13 -25.93 34.13 14.83
CA ASP A 13 -26.16 33.61 16.18
C ASP A 13 -26.56 32.13 16.22
N SER A 14 -26.73 31.47 15.06
CA SER A 14 -27.19 30.08 14.95
C SER A 14 -26.35 29.24 13.98
N PRO A 15 -25.17 28.74 14.39
CA PRO A 15 -24.30 27.96 13.51
C PRO A 15 -24.90 26.60 13.15
N LYS A 16 -24.73 26.15 11.90
CA LYS A 16 -25.12 24.78 11.50
C LYS A 16 -24.18 23.74 12.11
N MET A 17 -24.78 22.67 12.62
CA MET A 17 -24.08 21.60 13.33
C MET A 17 -24.61 20.22 12.91
N ILE A 18 -23.76 19.21 13.08
CA ILE A 18 -24.14 17.80 13.05
C ILE A 18 -24.04 17.26 14.47
N ASP A 19 -25.09 16.61 14.93
CA ASP A 19 -25.17 16.02 16.25
C ASP A 19 -25.29 14.50 16.14
N ILE A 20 -24.62 13.81 17.06
CA ILE A 20 -24.66 12.37 17.18
C ILE A 20 -24.71 11.91 18.63
N TYR A 21 -25.50 10.86 18.86
CA TYR A 21 -25.50 10.13 20.11
C TYR A 21 -24.55 8.93 20.06
N MET A 22 -23.42 9.00 20.76
CA MET A 22 -22.49 7.88 20.97
C MET A 22 -22.00 7.85 22.43
N ASP A 23 -21.74 6.65 22.96
CA ASP A 23 -21.22 6.45 24.32
C ASP A 23 -22.02 7.15 25.45
N GLN A 24 -23.35 7.15 25.31
CA GLN A 24 -24.28 7.77 26.28
C GLN A 24 -24.18 9.31 26.39
N ALA A 25 -23.54 9.97 25.42
CA ALA A 25 -23.45 11.42 25.34
C ALA A 25 -23.77 11.92 23.92
N TRP A 26 -24.33 13.13 23.84
CA TRP A 26 -24.45 13.86 22.57
C TRP A 26 -23.13 14.55 22.25
N GLN A 27 -22.78 14.57 20.97
CA GLN A 27 -21.53 15.13 20.45
C GLN A 27 -21.88 16.04 19.26
N ASP A 28 -21.64 17.34 19.43
CA ASP A 28 -21.96 18.35 18.43
C ASP A 28 -20.69 18.77 17.66
N ALA A 29 -20.72 18.67 16.33
CA ALA A 29 -19.69 19.19 15.44
C ALA A 29 -20.24 20.32 14.58
N TYR A 30 -19.48 21.39 14.37
CA TYR A 30 -19.81 22.42 13.40
C TYR A 30 -19.80 21.81 12.00
N CYS A 31 -20.81 22.15 11.19
CA CYS A 31 -20.91 21.71 9.81
C CYS A 31 -20.75 22.91 8.88
N TYR A 32 -19.79 22.82 7.96
CA TYR A 32 -19.54 23.86 6.96
C TYR A 32 -20.04 23.46 5.57
N SER A 33 -20.17 22.16 5.31
CA SER A 33 -20.83 21.65 4.11
C SER A 33 -21.41 20.27 4.39
N LEU A 34 -22.59 19.99 3.84
CA LEU A 34 -23.25 18.70 3.91
C LEU A 34 -24.06 18.43 2.65
N ALA A 35 -23.81 17.29 2.01
CA ALA A 35 -24.60 16.74 0.92
C ALA A 35 -25.11 15.34 1.30
N VAL A 36 -26.37 15.06 0.98
CA VAL A 36 -27.01 13.77 1.23
C VAL A 36 -27.72 13.27 -0.03
N GLU A 37 -27.74 11.95 -0.22
CA GLU A 37 -28.45 11.25 -1.29
C GLU A 37 -29.83 10.85 -0.77
N GLU A 38 -30.90 11.37 -1.39
CA GLU A 38 -32.27 10.94 -1.10
C GLU A 38 -32.52 9.56 -1.74
N THR A 39 -32.97 8.59 -0.93
CA THR A 39 -33.29 7.25 -1.41
C THR A 39 -34.64 7.27 -2.14
N GLU A 40 -34.65 7.04 -3.45
CA GLU A 40 -35.81 7.24 -4.36
C GLU A 40 -37.07 6.39 -4.04
N ASN A 41 -37.05 5.44 -3.08
CA ASN A 41 -38.14 4.45 -2.92
C ASN A 41 -38.74 4.23 -1.52
N GLU A 42 -38.26 4.87 -0.45
CA GLU A 42 -38.86 4.68 0.88
C GLU A 42 -38.90 5.98 1.67
N ALA A 43 -40.08 6.61 1.76
CA ALA A 43 -40.31 7.86 2.50
C ALA A 43 -40.04 7.78 4.02
N GLN A 44 -39.53 6.65 4.51
CA GLN A 44 -39.19 6.39 5.92
C GLN A 44 -37.70 6.12 6.15
N VAL A 45 -36.87 6.05 5.09
CA VAL A 45 -35.43 5.84 5.23
C VAL A 45 -34.72 7.20 5.25
N PRO A 46 -33.86 7.47 6.25
CA PRO A 46 -33.06 8.69 6.27
C PRO A 46 -32.15 8.76 5.02
N PRO A 47 -31.92 9.95 4.45
CA PRO A 47 -31.01 10.11 3.32
C PRO A 47 -29.58 9.73 3.72
N ASN A 48 -28.79 9.23 2.77
CA ASN A 48 -27.43 8.78 3.03
C ASN A 48 -26.43 9.92 2.87
N LEU A 49 -25.43 9.99 3.76
CA LEU A 49 -24.34 10.95 3.66
C LEU A 49 -23.53 10.73 2.37
N LEU A 50 -23.42 11.75 1.53
CA LEU A 50 -22.52 11.78 0.37
C LEU A 50 -21.20 12.48 0.72
N PHE A 51 -21.30 13.64 1.37
CA PHE A 51 -20.14 14.45 1.69
C PHE A 51 -20.44 15.36 2.88
N ALA A 52 -19.48 15.49 3.80
CA ALA A 52 -19.54 16.49 4.87
C ALA A 52 -18.17 17.10 5.16
N ILE A 53 -18.17 18.39 5.49
CA ILE A 53 -17.03 19.08 6.10
C ILE A 53 -17.43 19.52 7.49
N ILE A 54 -16.74 19.00 8.49
CA ILE A 54 -17.04 19.25 9.91
C ILE A 54 -15.82 19.73 10.70
N SER A 55 -16.04 20.50 11.77
CA SER A 55 -15.01 20.80 12.77
C SER A 55 -15.57 20.63 14.19
N GLY A 56 -14.69 20.34 15.14
CA GLY A 56 -15.07 20.12 16.52
C GLY A 56 -13.86 19.82 17.38
N SER A 57 -14.10 19.44 18.64
CA SER A 57 -13.06 18.90 19.50
C SER A 57 -12.53 17.57 18.97
N ASP A 58 -11.31 17.18 19.31
CA ASP A 58 -10.74 15.90 18.86
C ASP A 58 -11.63 14.71 19.26
N SER A 59 -12.21 14.72 20.46
CA SER A 59 -13.16 13.69 20.89
C SER A 59 -14.43 13.64 20.05
N THR A 60 -14.97 14.80 19.66
CA THR A 60 -16.16 14.89 18.80
C THR A 60 -15.83 14.37 17.41
N LEU A 61 -14.68 14.74 16.84
CA LEU A 61 -14.28 14.28 15.51
C LEU A 61 -14.02 12.76 15.48
N GLU A 62 -13.42 12.19 16.52
CA GLU A 62 -13.26 10.73 16.63
C GLU A 62 -14.60 10.00 16.77
N ALA A 63 -15.55 10.55 17.55
CA ALA A 63 -16.91 10.01 17.62
C ALA A 63 -17.62 10.05 16.25
N MET A 64 -17.53 11.17 15.53
CA MET A 64 -18.10 11.31 14.19
C MET A 64 -17.47 10.32 13.20
N LYS A 65 -16.15 10.10 13.27
CA LYS A 65 -15.49 9.07 12.45
C LYS A 65 -16.05 7.69 12.76
N ALA A 66 -16.08 7.30 14.03
CA ALA A 66 -16.56 5.99 14.45
C ALA A 66 -18.01 5.74 14.02
N ALA A 67 -18.86 6.76 14.14
CA ALA A 67 -20.24 6.71 13.71
C ALA A 67 -20.43 6.39 12.23
N VAL A 68 -19.69 7.11 11.39
CA VAL A 68 -19.72 6.96 9.94
C VAL A 68 -19.16 5.58 9.55
N ASP A 69 -18.12 5.10 10.25
CA ASP A 69 -17.54 3.77 9.98
C ASP A 69 -18.48 2.62 10.34
N ILE A 70 -19.31 2.79 11.36
CA ILE A 70 -20.27 1.76 11.80
C ILE A 70 -21.53 1.77 10.93
N GLY A 71 -21.76 2.84 10.15
CA GLY A 71 -22.97 3.03 9.35
C GLY A 71 -24.16 3.43 10.24
N SER A 72 -23.96 4.47 11.05
CA SER A 72 -24.99 4.97 11.97
C SER A 72 -26.16 5.61 11.21
N ASN A 73 -27.38 5.33 11.68
CA ASN A 73 -28.61 6.01 11.26
C ASN A 73 -28.94 7.20 12.18
N GLY A 74 -28.15 7.46 13.22
CA GLY A 74 -28.45 8.43 14.28
C GLY A 74 -27.76 9.80 14.10
N LEU A 75 -27.48 10.20 12.86
CA LEU A 75 -26.86 11.50 12.55
C LEU A 75 -27.97 12.53 12.33
N TYR A 76 -27.84 13.70 12.94
CA TYR A 76 -28.81 14.79 12.81
C TYR A 76 -28.13 16.04 12.31
N PHE A 77 -28.73 16.70 11.32
CA PHE A 77 -28.34 18.03 10.89
C PHE A 77 -29.29 19.07 11.48
N GLY A 78 -28.77 20.24 11.83
CA GLY A 78 -29.55 21.30 12.42
C GLY A 78 -28.74 22.55 12.72
N HIS A 79 -29.23 23.37 13.64
CA HIS A 79 -28.56 24.58 14.08
C HIS A 79 -28.44 24.67 15.61
N GLY A 80 -27.37 25.28 16.08
CA GLY A 80 -27.20 25.59 17.50
C GLY A 80 -27.94 26.86 17.87
N VAL A 81 -28.78 26.83 18.89
CA VAL A 81 -29.43 28.02 19.46
C VAL A 81 -28.69 28.42 20.73
N LYS A 82 -28.26 29.69 20.78
CA LYS A 82 -27.55 30.23 21.94
C LYS A 82 -28.52 30.59 23.06
N GLY A 83 -28.63 29.72 24.06
CA GLY A 83 -29.38 30.00 25.29
C GLY A 83 -28.63 30.91 26.28
N LEU A 84 -29.31 31.30 27.36
CA LEU A 84 -28.74 32.16 28.42
C LEU A 84 -27.62 31.48 29.24
N SER A 85 -27.55 30.14 29.24
CA SER A 85 -26.56 29.36 30.01
C SER A 85 -25.99 28.13 29.27
N GLN A 86 -26.67 27.60 28.25
CA GLN A 86 -26.25 26.44 27.46
C GLN A 86 -26.62 26.65 25.99
N PHE A 87 -25.81 26.09 25.07
CA PHE A 87 -26.21 25.93 23.67
C PHE A 87 -27.17 24.75 23.58
N SER A 88 -28.33 24.93 22.93
CA SER A 88 -29.28 23.86 22.63
C SER A 88 -29.29 23.58 21.13
N PHE A 89 -29.18 22.32 20.74
CA PHE A 89 -29.24 21.92 19.34
C PHE A 89 -30.68 21.71 18.89
N GLU A 90 -31.10 22.39 17.82
CA GLU A 90 -32.39 22.17 17.17
C GLU A 90 -32.21 21.33 15.91
N LYS A 91 -32.90 20.18 15.86
CA LYS A 91 -32.80 19.19 14.79
C LYS A 91 -33.66 19.60 13.59
N GLU A 92 -33.06 19.70 12.42
CA GLU A 92 -33.76 19.96 11.15
C GLU A 92 -34.15 18.63 10.48
N PHE A 93 -33.17 17.76 10.22
CA PHE A 93 -33.42 16.45 9.63
C PHE A 93 -32.41 15.40 10.08
N GLN A 94 -32.79 14.13 9.94
CA GLN A 94 -31.97 12.96 10.24
C GLN A 94 -31.38 12.38 8.96
N PHE A 95 -30.15 11.90 9.01
CA PHE A 95 -29.48 11.23 7.89
C PHE A 95 -28.68 10.00 8.38
N SER A 96 -28.28 9.14 7.46
CA SER A 96 -27.54 7.90 7.73
C SER A 96 -26.18 7.88 7.05
N SER A 97 -25.36 6.90 7.42
CA SER A 97 -24.07 6.61 6.78
C SER A 97 -24.00 5.14 6.39
N GLU A 98 -23.29 4.84 5.30
CA GLU A 98 -23.00 3.48 4.86
C GLU A 98 -21.70 2.91 5.45
N LYS A 99 -21.79 1.75 6.09
CA LYS A 99 -20.66 1.11 6.76
C LYS A 99 -19.47 0.88 5.81
N GLY A 100 -18.35 1.54 6.08
CA GLY A 100 -17.07 1.29 5.42
C GLY A 100 -16.91 1.85 4.00
N LYS A 101 -17.74 2.82 3.59
CA LYS A 101 -17.69 3.45 2.26
C LYS A 101 -17.26 4.93 2.26
N TYR A 102 -16.46 5.32 3.25
CA TYR A 102 -16.07 6.72 3.44
C TYR A 102 -14.58 6.87 3.66
N GLU A 103 -14.01 7.81 2.93
CA GLU A 103 -12.65 8.32 3.13
C GLU A 103 -12.70 9.60 3.96
N LYS A 104 -11.73 9.74 4.86
CA LYS A 104 -11.72 10.80 5.89
C LYS A 104 -10.34 11.40 5.97
N PHE A 105 -10.23 12.69 5.66
CA PHE A 105 -8.95 13.37 5.67
C PHE A 105 -9.07 14.78 6.27
N PRO A 106 -8.04 15.24 6.99
CA PRO A 106 -8.02 16.58 7.55
C PRO A 106 -7.84 17.60 6.42
N ILE A 107 -8.60 18.68 6.47
CA ILE A 107 -8.49 19.83 5.56
C ILE A 107 -8.30 21.13 6.35
N THR A 108 -7.71 22.13 5.71
CA THR A 108 -7.62 23.48 6.27
C THR A 108 -8.49 24.40 5.43
N LEU A 109 -9.48 25.03 6.08
CA LEU A 109 -10.40 25.95 5.42
C LEU A 109 -9.74 27.32 5.17
N ALA A 110 -10.35 28.14 4.32
CA ALA A 110 -9.82 29.45 3.93
C ALA A 110 -9.59 30.41 5.12
N ASN A 111 -10.33 30.22 6.22
CA ASN A 111 -10.18 30.97 7.48
C ASN A 111 -9.07 30.41 8.40
N GLY A 112 -8.32 29.39 7.99
CA GLY A 112 -7.28 28.73 8.79
C GLY A 112 -7.81 27.68 9.78
N THR A 113 -9.11 27.46 9.85
CA THR A 113 -9.72 26.44 10.72
C THR A 113 -9.42 25.05 10.20
N LYS A 114 -8.95 24.17 11.09
CA LYS A 114 -8.81 22.74 10.80
C LYS A 114 -10.18 22.08 10.82
N ALA A 115 -10.51 21.38 9.75
CA ALA A 115 -11.74 20.62 9.58
C ALA A 115 -11.43 19.19 9.13
N LEU A 116 -12.42 18.33 9.22
CA LEU A 116 -12.41 16.96 8.73
C LEU A 116 -13.37 16.89 7.54
N ALA A 117 -12.85 16.46 6.38
CA ALA A 117 -13.68 16.09 5.24
C ALA A 117 -14.03 14.60 5.35
N ILE A 118 -15.30 14.27 5.16
CA ILE A 118 -15.83 12.91 5.10
C ILE A 118 -16.49 12.78 3.72
N VAL A 119 -15.97 11.88 2.89
CA VAL A 119 -16.38 11.76 1.48
C VAL A 119 -16.78 10.33 1.21
N HIS A 120 -17.97 10.11 0.66
CA HIS A 120 -18.41 8.79 0.24
C HIS A 120 -17.63 8.32 -0.99
N ASP A 121 -17.36 7.02 -1.10
CA ASP A 121 -16.61 6.42 -2.20
C ASP A 121 -17.18 6.82 -3.57
N LYS A 122 -18.50 6.80 -3.74
CA LYS A 122 -19.20 7.29 -4.96
C LYS A 122 -18.83 8.70 -5.43
N VAL A 123 -18.46 9.59 -4.50
CA VAL A 123 -18.03 10.96 -4.80
C VAL A 123 -16.52 10.99 -5.00
N LEU A 124 -15.77 10.21 -4.23
CA LEU A 124 -14.31 10.17 -4.32
C LEU A 124 -13.80 9.47 -5.58
N SER A 125 -14.47 8.38 -5.99
CA SER A 125 -14.21 7.67 -7.25
C SER A 125 -14.65 8.47 -8.47
N ASN A 126 -15.44 9.53 -8.25
CA ASN A 126 -16.12 10.31 -9.27
C ASN A 126 -16.96 9.46 -10.25
N GLU A 127 -17.44 8.29 -9.84
CA GLU A 127 -18.20 7.37 -10.72
C GLU A 127 -19.63 7.88 -10.98
N GLU A 128 -20.32 8.31 -9.93
CA GLU A 128 -21.73 8.75 -10.00
C GLU A 128 -21.87 10.26 -9.69
N TYR A 129 -21.02 10.78 -8.83
CA TYR A 129 -21.09 12.16 -8.34
C TYR A 129 -19.80 12.92 -8.63
N ILE A 130 -19.94 14.15 -9.10
CA ILE A 130 -18.86 15.05 -9.47
C ILE A 130 -18.84 16.20 -8.46
N LEU A 131 -17.84 16.22 -7.59
CA LEU A 131 -17.63 17.32 -6.65
C LEU A 131 -16.57 18.28 -7.19
N SER A 132 -16.98 19.50 -7.52
CA SER A 132 -16.08 20.53 -8.05
C SER A 132 -15.87 21.64 -7.03
N PHE A 133 -14.64 21.84 -6.57
CA PHE A 133 -14.22 22.96 -5.72
C PHE A 133 -13.69 24.11 -6.58
N GLY A 134 -14.53 24.70 -7.44
CA GLY A 134 -14.10 25.77 -8.35
C GLY A 134 -13.27 25.30 -9.57
N ASP A 135 -13.23 26.22 -10.54
CA ASP A 135 -12.66 26.20 -11.90
C ASP A 135 -12.72 24.88 -12.69
N ASP A 136 -13.83 24.78 -13.44
CA ASP A 136 -14.12 23.91 -14.59
C ASP A 136 -14.70 22.50 -14.32
N PRO A 137 -16.04 22.42 -14.10
CA PRO A 137 -16.77 21.15 -14.05
C PRO A 137 -16.60 20.27 -15.30
N ALA A 138 -16.30 20.86 -16.46
CA ALA A 138 -16.10 20.10 -17.69
C ALA A 138 -14.79 19.31 -17.66
N GLU A 139 -13.75 19.81 -16.99
CA GLU A 139 -12.49 19.06 -16.81
C GLU A 139 -12.67 17.87 -15.86
N ASN A 140 -13.43 18.04 -14.77
CA ASN A 140 -13.76 16.94 -13.86
C ASN A 140 -14.58 15.87 -14.58
N LEU A 141 -15.58 16.28 -15.36
CA LEU A 141 -16.36 15.37 -16.21
C LEU A 141 -15.48 14.62 -17.23
N ARG A 142 -14.53 15.32 -17.86
CA ARG A 142 -13.58 14.72 -18.81
C ARG A 142 -12.77 13.60 -18.14
N GLN A 143 -12.31 13.80 -16.91
CA GLN A 143 -11.58 12.77 -16.16
C GLN A 143 -12.46 11.55 -15.85
N ILE A 144 -13.74 11.78 -15.51
CA ILE A 144 -14.70 10.70 -15.20
C ILE A 144 -15.00 9.85 -16.42
N LEU A 145 -15.32 10.50 -17.54
CA LEU A 145 -15.56 9.80 -18.80
C LEU A 145 -14.29 9.06 -19.26
N GLY A 146 -13.10 9.58 -18.94
CA GLY A 146 -11.82 8.89 -19.18
C GLY A 146 -11.46 7.80 -18.17
N GLY A 147 -12.21 7.68 -17.07
CA GLY A 147 -11.99 6.71 -16.01
C GLY A 147 -12.42 5.29 -16.37
N GLY A 148 -12.22 4.35 -15.44
CA GLY A 148 -12.45 2.92 -15.68
C GLY A 148 -13.90 2.51 -15.98
N GLN A 149 -14.87 3.34 -15.61
CA GLN A 149 -16.30 3.05 -15.83
C GLN A 149 -16.76 3.26 -17.28
N TYR A 150 -16.19 4.26 -17.97
CA TYR A 150 -16.60 4.64 -19.33
C TYR A 150 -15.48 4.40 -20.35
N GLY A 151 -14.21 4.53 -19.96
CA GLY A 151 -13.06 4.30 -20.85
C GLY A 151 -12.95 5.27 -22.03
N LEU A 152 -13.68 6.38 -22.01
CA LEU A 152 -13.77 7.36 -23.10
C LEU A 152 -12.71 8.44 -22.93
N HIS A 153 -11.63 8.34 -23.70
CA HIS A 153 -10.60 9.37 -23.70
C HIS A 153 -11.07 10.66 -24.41
N ILE A 154 -11.76 11.52 -23.66
CA ILE A 154 -12.22 12.82 -24.12
C ILE A 154 -11.03 13.78 -24.25
N LEU A 155 -10.86 14.37 -25.43
CA LEU A 155 -9.81 15.36 -25.69
C LEU A 155 -10.07 16.65 -24.89
N PRO A 156 -9.01 17.38 -24.46
CA PRO A 156 -9.19 18.65 -23.74
C PRO A 156 -10.09 19.65 -24.46
N GLU A 157 -10.03 19.68 -25.80
CA GLU A 157 -10.82 20.59 -26.64
C GLU A 157 -12.30 20.18 -26.72
N TRP A 158 -12.64 18.95 -26.34
CA TRP A 158 -14.01 18.42 -26.38
C TRP A 158 -14.78 18.66 -25.08
N LYS A 159 -14.09 18.96 -23.98
CA LYS A 159 -14.68 18.99 -22.63
C LYS A 159 -15.92 19.89 -22.54
N ASP A 160 -15.84 21.11 -23.07
CA ASP A 160 -16.91 22.10 -22.97
C ASP A 160 -18.12 21.68 -23.80
N CYS A 161 -17.88 21.14 -24.99
CA CYS A 161 -18.95 20.67 -25.87
C CYS A 161 -19.67 19.46 -25.27
N VAL A 162 -18.91 18.49 -24.75
CA VAL A 162 -19.49 17.30 -24.10
C VAL A 162 -20.30 17.69 -22.87
N TYR A 163 -19.77 18.59 -22.04
CA TYR A 163 -20.47 19.10 -20.86
C TYR A 163 -21.82 19.74 -21.23
N GLN A 164 -21.83 20.64 -22.22
CA GLN A 164 -23.06 21.29 -22.68
C GLN A 164 -24.10 20.29 -23.20
N GLU A 165 -23.69 19.28 -23.96
CA GLU A 165 -24.61 18.28 -24.50
C GLU A 165 -25.18 17.37 -23.41
N LEU A 166 -24.39 17.00 -22.39
CA LEU A 166 -24.91 16.25 -21.24
C LEU A 166 -25.92 17.05 -20.43
N VAL A 167 -25.71 18.36 -20.26
CA VAL A 167 -26.69 19.25 -19.62
C VAL A 167 -27.96 19.35 -20.48
N LEU A 168 -27.83 19.55 -21.80
CA LEU A 168 -28.97 19.66 -22.72
C LEU A 168 -29.82 18.37 -22.76
N HIS A 169 -29.18 17.22 -22.63
CA HIS A 169 -29.84 15.92 -22.64
C HIS A 169 -30.30 15.45 -21.25
N ASN A 170 -30.17 16.29 -20.21
CA ASN A 170 -30.54 15.98 -18.81
C ASN A 170 -29.80 14.76 -18.21
N TYR A 171 -28.59 14.47 -18.69
CA TYR A 171 -27.73 13.42 -18.10
C TYR A 171 -26.99 13.91 -16.85
N LEU A 172 -26.88 15.23 -16.67
CA LEU A 172 -26.31 15.87 -15.49
C LEU A 172 -27.41 16.50 -14.67
N GLU A 173 -27.55 16.05 -13.43
CA GLU A 173 -28.45 16.61 -12.43
C GLU A 173 -27.64 17.39 -11.40
N ARG A 174 -28.06 18.62 -11.09
CA ARG A 174 -27.44 19.39 -10.02
C ARG A 174 -28.02 18.95 -8.69
N VAL A 175 -27.15 18.53 -7.77
CA VAL A 175 -27.53 18.14 -6.41
C VAL A 175 -27.40 19.37 -5.53
N ASP A 176 -28.49 19.75 -4.88
CA ASP A 176 -28.48 20.82 -3.88
C ASP A 176 -27.93 20.30 -2.55
N PHE A 177 -27.11 21.10 -1.89
CA PHE A 177 -26.45 20.73 -0.65
C PHE A 177 -26.12 21.98 0.17
N TYR A 178 -25.97 21.81 1.49
CA TYR A 178 -25.58 22.91 2.36
C TYR A 178 -24.10 23.27 2.18
N LYS A 179 -23.83 24.58 2.06
CA LYS A 179 -22.48 25.14 2.07
C LYS A 179 -22.49 26.47 2.81
N ASP A 180 -21.50 26.67 3.66
CA ASP A 180 -21.31 27.92 4.38
C ASP A 180 -20.91 29.04 3.39
N PRO A 181 -21.73 30.09 3.22
CA PRO A 181 -21.49 31.16 2.24
C PRO A 181 -20.28 32.04 2.59
N GLY A 182 -19.82 32.02 3.85
CA GLY A 182 -18.63 32.75 4.28
C GLY A 182 -17.32 32.01 4.00
N LEU A 183 -17.38 30.69 3.73
CA LEU A 183 -16.21 29.83 3.54
C LEU A 183 -16.04 29.32 2.11
N PHE A 184 -17.15 29.05 1.42
CA PHE A 184 -17.14 28.53 0.05
C PHE A 184 -17.66 29.61 -0.92
N GLN A 185 -16.81 30.03 -1.85
CA GLN A 185 -17.16 31.01 -2.89
C GLN A 185 -18.08 30.40 -3.98
N GLU A 186 -18.51 31.22 -4.94
CA GLU A 186 -19.19 30.74 -6.15
C GLU A 186 -18.30 29.72 -6.89
N GLY A 187 -18.83 28.54 -7.21
CA GLY A 187 -18.09 27.46 -7.88
C GLY A 187 -18.04 26.12 -7.12
N PHE A 188 -18.48 26.07 -5.86
CA PHE A 188 -18.66 24.79 -5.17
C PHE A 188 -19.98 24.14 -5.61
N THR A 189 -19.88 23.11 -6.46
CA THR A 189 -21.01 22.42 -7.09
C THR A 189 -20.87 20.90 -6.99
N LEU A 190 -22.00 20.22 -6.80
CA LEU A 190 -22.13 18.78 -6.85
C LEU A 190 -23.06 18.43 -8.01
N LEU A 191 -22.58 17.61 -8.94
CA LEU A 191 -23.36 17.10 -10.07
C LEU A 191 -23.50 15.59 -9.95
N ARG A 192 -24.66 15.05 -10.31
CA ARG A 192 -24.91 13.62 -10.45
C ARG A 192 -24.97 13.27 -11.92
N LEU A 193 -24.17 12.29 -12.34
CA LEU A 193 -24.15 11.77 -13.70
C LEU A 193 -25.09 10.57 -13.79
N ARG A 194 -26.24 10.74 -14.45
CA ARG A 194 -27.25 9.69 -14.69
C ARG A 194 -27.06 9.08 -16.07
N MET A 195 -25.91 8.43 -16.31
CA MET A 195 -25.58 7.89 -17.63
C MET A 195 -24.97 6.49 -17.52
N VAL A 196 -25.29 5.62 -18.47
CA VAL A 196 -24.65 4.30 -18.62
C VAL A 196 -23.58 4.34 -19.72
N GLU A 197 -22.58 3.46 -19.65
CA GLU A 197 -21.48 3.34 -20.62
C GLU A 197 -21.95 3.40 -22.09
N HIS A 198 -22.92 2.57 -22.47
CA HIS A 198 -23.44 2.54 -23.84
C HIS A 198 -24.11 3.86 -24.27
N GLU A 199 -24.70 4.60 -23.34
CA GLU A 199 -25.29 5.92 -23.64
C GLU A 199 -24.20 6.98 -23.86
N ALA A 200 -23.12 6.91 -23.08
CA ALA A 200 -21.95 7.78 -23.26
C ALA A 200 -21.32 7.54 -24.64
N ASP A 201 -21.12 6.27 -25.02
CA ASP A 201 -20.61 5.89 -26.35
C ASP A 201 -21.50 6.40 -27.48
N ALA A 202 -22.81 6.22 -27.33
CA ALA A 202 -23.79 6.68 -28.32
C ALA A 202 -23.80 8.20 -28.46
N LEU A 203 -23.70 8.93 -27.34
CA LEU A 203 -23.62 10.39 -27.33
C LEU A 203 -22.36 10.87 -28.03
N ILE A 204 -21.19 10.41 -27.62
CA ILE A 204 -19.91 10.83 -28.23
C ILE A 204 -19.90 10.47 -29.73
N SER A 205 -20.35 9.27 -30.10
CA SER A 205 -20.47 8.85 -31.50
C SER A 205 -21.39 9.78 -32.31
N LYS A 206 -22.51 10.21 -31.73
CA LYS A 206 -23.44 11.14 -32.37
C LYS A 206 -22.79 12.52 -32.54
N LEU A 207 -22.08 13.02 -31.54
CA LEU A 207 -21.43 14.33 -31.59
C LEU A 207 -20.28 14.39 -32.60
N ILE A 208 -19.52 13.30 -32.73
CA ILE A 208 -18.49 13.14 -33.78
C ILE A 208 -19.16 13.13 -35.16
N LYS A 209 -20.21 12.31 -35.37
CA LYS A 209 -20.94 12.24 -36.65
C LYS A 209 -21.62 13.56 -37.03
N ALA A 210 -22.07 14.33 -36.04
CA ALA A 210 -22.63 15.66 -36.24
C ALA A 210 -21.58 16.74 -36.52
N GLY A 211 -20.28 16.41 -36.42
CA GLY A 211 -19.18 17.36 -36.61
C GLY A 211 -19.01 18.37 -35.48
N LYS A 212 -19.68 18.16 -34.33
CA LYS A 212 -19.54 18.98 -33.13
C LYS A 212 -18.21 18.71 -32.41
N LEU A 213 -17.78 17.46 -32.40
CA LEU A 213 -16.46 17.05 -31.90
C LEU A 213 -15.52 16.84 -33.07
N GLN A 214 -14.51 17.72 -33.19
CA GLN A 214 -13.53 17.69 -34.27
C GLN A 214 -12.22 17.09 -33.77
N PHE A 215 -11.66 16.17 -34.55
CA PHE A 215 -10.32 15.64 -34.28
C PHE A 215 -9.25 16.69 -34.63
N PRO A 216 -8.12 16.74 -33.90
CA PRO A 216 -7.03 17.68 -34.18
C PRO A 216 -6.43 17.58 -35.58
N LYS A 217 -6.55 16.40 -36.22
CA LYS A 217 -6.13 16.15 -37.60
C LYS A 217 -7.31 15.63 -38.40
N HIS A 218 -7.51 16.16 -39.60
CA HIS A 218 -8.49 15.62 -40.55
C HIS A 218 -8.03 14.25 -41.07
N GLY A 219 -8.96 13.30 -41.14
CA GLY A 219 -8.71 11.98 -41.68
C GLY A 219 -10.02 11.29 -42.07
N LYS A 220 -9.94 10.35 -43.02
CA LYS A 220 -11.09 9.56 -43.44
C LYS A 220 -11.37 8.35 -42.53
N GLY A 221 -10.41 8.00 -41.65
CA GLY A 221 -10.51 6.84 -40.77
C GLY A 221 -10.42 5.48 -41.47
N GLU A 222 -10.11 5.45 -42.78
CA GLU A 222 -10.06 4.22 -43.59
C GLU A 222 -9.10 3.17 -42.98
N ASN A 223 -7.96 3.62 -42.44
CA ASN A 223 -6.96 2.75 -41.80
C ASN A 223 -7.46 2.03 -40.54
N LEU A 224 -8.59 2.45 -39.94
CA LEU A 224 -9.17 1.74 -38.80
C LEU A 224 -9.79 0.40 -39.22
N HIS A 225 -10.21 0.27 -40.49
CA HIS A 225 -10.77 -0.99 -41.01
C HIS A 225 -9.74 -2.12 -41.06
N ASP A 226 -8.45 -1.78 -41.18
CA ASP A 226 -7.35 -2.75 -41.21
C ASP A 226 -6.91 -3.17 -39.80
N VAL A 227 -7.39 -2.49 -38.76
CA VAL A 227 -7.11 -2.81 -37.36
C VAL A 227 -8.13 -3.82 -36.85
N VAL A 228 -7.78 -5.10 -36.89
CA VAL A 228 -8.65 -6.21 -36.47
C VAL A 228 -8.62 -6.43 -34.95
N ASP A 229 -7.45 -6.24 -34.33
CA ASP A 229 -7.26 -6.44 -32.90
C ASP A 229 -6.21 -5.48 -32.33
N LEU A 230 -6.04 -5.52 -30.99
CA LEU A 230 -5.08 -4.67 -30.29
C LEU A 230 -3.63 -4.96 -30.72
N ASN A 231 -3.30 -6.21 -31.06
CA ASN A 231 -1.95 -6.56 -31.52
C ASN A 231 -1.64 -5.91 -32.87
N SER A 232 -2.59 -5.94 -33.81
CA SER A 232 -2.50 -5.26 -35.11
C SER A 232 -2.36 -3.75 -34.92
N TYR A 233 -3.16 -3.15 -34.04
CA TYR A 233 -3.02 -1.73 -33.68
C TYR A 233 -1.62 -1.41 -33.16
N MET A 234 -1.18 -2.14 -32.13
CA MET A 234 0.12 -1.90 -31.50
C MET A 234 1.27 -2.05 -32.49
N THR A 235 1.19 -3.04 -33.39
CA THR A 235 2.23 -3.28 -34.41
C THR A 235 2.25 -2.17 -35.45
N ASN A 236 1.09 -1.70 -35.91
CA ASN A 236 0.99 -0.69 -36.96
C ASN A 236 1.34 0.73 -36.47
N TYR A 237 1.12 1.02 -35.19
CA TYR A 237 1.30 2.37 -34.61
C TYR A 237 2.41 2.43 -33.55
N VAL A 238 3.31 1.43 -33.50
CA VAL A 238 4.37 1.35 -32.49
C VAL A 238 5.29 2.56 -32.51
N ASP A 239 5.63 3.05 -33.71
CA ASP A 239 6.53 4.18 -33.88
C ASP A 239 5.90 5.48 -33.37
N ASP A 240 4.64 5.75 -33.72
CA ASP A 240 3.88 6.90 -33.20
C ASP A 240 3.73 6.86 -31.67
N MET A 241 3.54 5.66 -31.10
CA MET A 241 3.46 5.48 -29.65
C MET A 241 4.82 5.74 -28.99
N ILE A 242 5.91 5.22 -29.56
CA ILE A 242 7.28 5.46 -29.05
C ILE A 242 7.61 6.95 -29.10
N GLU A 243 7.23 7.66 -30.17
CA GLU A 243 7.45 9.10 -30.28
C GLU A 243 6.72 9.88 -29.18
N LYS A 244 5.43 9.56 -28.94
CA LYS A 244 4.65 10.18 -27.86
C LYS A 244 5.23 9.90 -26.47
N ILE A 245 5.66 8.66 -26.21
CA ILE A 245 6.28 8.29 -24.94
C ILE A 245 7.61 9.03 -24.76
N SER A 246 8.41 9.11 -25.83
CA SER A 246 9.71 9.80 -25.82
C SER A 246 9.57 11.31 -25.57
N ALA A 247 8.47 11.93 -26.03
CA ALA A 247 8.17 13.33 -25.75
C ALA A 247 7.77 13.59 -24.29
N GLN A 248 7.21 12.60 -23.60
CA GLN A 248 6.75 12.71 -22.20
C GLN A 248 7.80 12.25 -21.19
N VAL A 249 8.67 11.32 -21.58
CA VAL A 249 9.62 10.67 -20.68
C VAL A 249 11.03 10.84 -21.22
N MET A 250 11.79 11.74 -20.61
CA MET A 250 13.21 11.91 -20.92
C MET A 250 14.04 10.84 -20.18
N PRO A 251 14.77 9.96 -20.88
CA PRO A 251 15.58 8.95 -20.23
C PRO A 251 16.76 9.58 -19.48
N THR A 252 17.12 9.01 -18.32
CA THR A 252 18.28 9.46 -17.53
C THR A 252 19.62 9.21 -18.24
N HIS A 253 19.64 8.30 -19.20
CA HIS A 253 20.80 8.04 -20.05
C HIS A 253 20.34 7.70 -21.46
N ASN A 254 20.80 8.46 -22.44
CA ASN A 254 20.54 8.22 -23.86
C ASN A 254 21.80 7.59 -24.51
N PRO A 255 21.78 6.31 -24.90
CA PRO A 255 22.95 5.67 -25.52
C PRO A 255 23.45 6.32 -26.81
N MET A 256 22.63 7.13 -27.48
CA MET A 256 23.00 7.82 -28.73
C MET A 256 23.71 9.15 -28.49
N GLU A 257 23.55 9.74 -27.30
CA GLU A 257 24.05 11.10 -26.99
C GLU A 257 25.05 11.09 -25.84
N ASP A 258 24.85 10.21 -24.85
CA ASP A 258 25.66 10.17 -23.64
C ASP A 258 26.79 9.15 -23.72
N GLU A 259 27.92 9.53 -23.13
CA GLU A 259 29.05 8.63 -22.95
C GLU A 259 28.85 7.62 -21.81
N VAL A 260 29.53 6.47 -21.96
CA VAL A 260 29.62 5.43 -20.93
C VAL A 260 30.51 5.88 -19.77
N SER A 261 30.30 5.28 -18.60
CA SER A 261 31.14 5.55 -17.42
C SER A 261 32.63 5.31 -17.70
N GLU A 262 33.46 6.33 -17.46
CA GLU A 262 34.92 6.26 -17.62
C GLU A 262 35.54 5.09 -16.85
N HIS A 263 34.94 4.69 -15.73
CA HIS A 263 35.42 3.58 -14.90
C HIS A 263 35.47 2.25 -15.64
N PHE A 264 34.63 2.04 -16.65
CA PHE A 264 34.56 0.78 -17.39
C PHE A 264 35.79 0.54 -18.27
N SER A 265 36.47 1.59 -18.70
CA SER A 265 37.74 1.49 -19.43
C SER A 265 38.86 0.82 -18.62
N SER A 266 38.74 0.84 -17.28
CA SER A 266 39.72 0.23 -16.37
C SER A 266 39.54 -1.28 -16.18
N TYR A 267 38.45 -1.86 -16.71
CA TYR A 267 38.17 -3.28 -16.54
C TYR A 267 39.09 -4.12 -17.41
N LYS A 268 39.55 -5.24 -16.85
CA LYS A 268 40.38 -6.20 -17.59
C LYS A 268 39.62 -6.82 -18.76
N ARG A 269 38.32 -7.01 -18.59
CA ARG A 269 37.39 -7.45 -19.62
C ARG A 269 36.49 -6.28 -19.97
N GLU A 270 36.57 -5.83 -21.22
CA GLU A 270 35.72 -4.77 -21.74
C GLU A 270 34.26 -5.23 -21.80
N LEU A 271 33.35 -4.33 -21.43
CA LEU A 271 31.92 -4.54 -21.57
C LEU A 271 31.53 -4.37 -23.03
N PHE A 272 30.56 -5.16 -23.51
CA PHE A 272 29.96 -4.83 -24.80
C PHE A 272 29.29 -3.45 -24.74
N PRO A 273 29.21 -2.69 -25.84
CA PRO A 273 28.68 -1.32 -25.83
C PRO A 273 27.30 -1.22 -25.15
N VAL A 274 26.38 -2.12 -25.47
CA VAL A 274 25.04 -2.16 -24.85
C VAL A 274 25.12 -2.42 -23.34
N GLN A 275 26.00 -3.32 -22.89
CA GLN A 275 26.20 -3.59 -21.47
C GLN A 275 26.76 -2.36 -20.73
N ALA A 276 27.68 -1.62 -21.36
CA ALA A 276 28.27 -0.42 -20.81
C ALA A 276 27.24 0.71 -20.67
N HIS A 277 26.40 0.95 -21.69
CA HIS A 277 25.34 1.96 -21.60
C HIS A 277 24.28 1.58 -20.56
N VAL A 278 23.79 0.34 -20.53
CA VAL A 278 22.83 -0.12 -19.52
C VAL A 278 23.41 0.02 -18.11
N SER A 279 24.66 -0.37 -17.91
CA SER A 279 25.31 -0.27 -16.60
C SER A 279 25.52 1.19 -16.17
N THR A 280 25.85 2.08 -17.12
CA THR A 280 25.99 3.52 -16.88
C THR A 280 24.65 4.16 -16.52
N ALA A 281 23.59 3.84 -17.27
CA ALA A 281 22.24 4.34 -17.04
C ALA A 281 21.77 4.04 -15.62
N ILE A 282 21.95 2.78 -15.20
CA ILE A 282 21.50 2.33 -13.88
C ILE A 282 22.36 2.92 -12.78
N ALA A 283 23.69 2.97 -12.95
CA ALA A 283 24.57 3.61 -11.96
C ALA A 283 24.27 5.11 -11.79
N LYS A 284 23.83 5.82 -12.85
CA LYS A 284 23.33 7.20 -12.78
C LYS A 284 21.99 7.25 -12.03
N ARG A 285 21.03 6.38 -12.39
CA ARG A 285 19.68 6.37 -11.81
C ARG A 285 19.68 6.01 -10.32
N LEU A 286 20.56 5.10 -9.89
CA LEU A 286 20.74 4.71 -8.48
C LEU A 286 21.17 5.87 -7.54
N LYS A 287 21.51 7.04 -8.09
CA LYS A 287 21.74 8.26 -7.29
C LYS A 287 20.44 8.92 -6.84
N HIS A 288 19.34 8.66 -7.54
CA HIS A 288 18.03 9.28 -7.34
C HIS A 288 16.94 8.28 -6.96
N GLU A 289 17.11 7.01 -7.33
CA GLU A 289 16.20 5.91 -7.02
C GLU A 289 16.93 4.79 -6.28
N ASP A 290 16.22 4.07 -5.42
CA ASP A 290 16.81 2.98 -4.65
C ASP A 290 16.79 1.63 -5.37
N ASN A 291 15.93 1.48 -6.39
CA ASN A 291 15.64 0.20 -7.03
C ASN A 291 15.64 0.31 -8.56
N PHE A 292 15.98 -0.80 -9.23
CA PHE A 292 15.93 -0.90 -10.69
C PHE A 292 15.69 -2.33 -11.14
N ILE A 293 15.22 -2.49 -12.37
CA ILE A 293 15.02 -3.79 -13.02
C ILE A 293 15.82 -3.81 -14.32
N ILE A 294 16.65 -4.84 -14.51
CA ILE A 294 17.30 -5.12 -15.79
C ILE A 294 16.50 -6.21 -16.49
N GLN A 295 15.73 -5.83 -17.49
CA GLN A 295 15.10 -6.77 -18.40
C GLN A 295 16.00 -6.97 -19.62
N GLY A 296 16.48 -8.20 -19.81
CA GLY A 296 17.27 -8.55 -20.98
C GLY A 296 17.22 -10.05 -21.22
N GLU A 297 17.35 -10.44 -22.49
CA GLU A 297 17.32 -11.83 -22.93
C GLU A 297 18.36 -12.71 -22.21
N MET A 298 18.18 -14.02 -22.27
CA MET A 298 19.17 -14.97 -21.76
C MET A 298 20.52 -14.75 -22.46
N SER A 299 21.62 -14.95 -21.73
CA SER A 299 22.99 -14.80 -22.27
C SER A 299 23.49 -13.40 -22.62
N THR A 300 22.70 -12.33 -22.36
CA THR A 300 23.13 -10.93 -22.54
C THR A 300 24.19 -10.42 -21.56
N GLY A 301 24.67 -11.26 -20.63
CA GLY A 301 25.69 -10.88 -19.64
C GLY A 301 25.17 -10.08 -18.44
N LYS A 302 23.97 -10.42 -17.94
CA LYS A 302 23.37 -9.78 -16.76
C LYS A 302 24.27 -9.78 -15.52
N THR A 303 25.00 -10.86 -15.26
CA THR A 303 25.96 -10.92 -14.15
C THR A 303 27.03 -9.83 -14.27
N THR A 304 27.60 -9.70 -15.47
CA THR A 304 28.63 -8.73 -15.81
C THR A 304 28.12 -7.31 -15.62
N MET A 305 26.91 -7.01 -16.11
CA MET A 305 26.26 -5.72 -15.93
C MET A 305 26.03 -5.41 -14.44
N LEU A 306 25.51 -6.36 -13.65
CA LEU A 306 25.27 -6.15 -12.21
C LEU A 306 26.55 -5.87 -11.43
N ALA A 307 27.64 -6.59 -11.74
CA ALA A 307 28.94 -6.32 -11.13
C ALA A 307 29.46 -4.92 -11.51
N ALA A 308 29.35 -4.55 -12.79
CA ALA A 308 29.76 -3.24 -13.29
C ALA A 308 28.94 -2.09 -12.69
N ILE A 309 27.63 -2.27 -12.52
CA ILE A 309 26.72 -1.29 -11.90
C ILE A 309 27.13 -1.03 -10.46
N ALA A 310 27.34 -2.09 -9.67
CA ALA A 310 27.76 -1.94 -8.28
C ALA A 310 29.08 -1.17 -8.18
N ASP A 311 30.08 -1.53 -9.00
CA ASP A 311 31.39 -0.87 -8.97
C ASP A 311 31.31 0.59 -9.43
N ALA A 312 30.64 0.88 -10.55
CA ALA A 312 30.47 2.26 -11.03
C ALA A 312 29.70 3.13 -10.02
N TYR A 313 28.62 2.60 -9.43
CA TYR A 313 27.83 3.34 -8.45
C TYR A 313 28.67 3.74 -7.23
N HIS A 314 29.44 2.81 -6.67
CA HIS A 314 30.26 3.09 -5.49
C HIS A 314 31.49 3.96 -5.83
N LYS A 315 32.13 3.76 -6.99
CA LYS A 315 33.22 4.63 -7.47
C LYS A 315 32.76 6.06 -7.73
N ASN A 316 31.56 6.24 -8.30
CA ASN A 316 30.94 7.56 -8.47
C ASN A 316 30.69 8.28 -7.13
N LYS A 317 30.59 7.54 -6.01
CA LYS A 317 30.51 8.08 -4.65
C LYS A 317 31.89 8.24 -3.98
N GLY A 318 32.98 8.03 -4.70
CA GLY A 318 34.35 8.09 -4.18
C GLY A 318 34.73 6.92 -3.25
N GLN A 319 33.95 5.83 -3.24
CA GLN A 319 34.21 4.68 -2.36
C GLN A 319 35.17 3.69 -3.01
N LYS A 320 36.19 3.27 -2.27
CA LYS A 320 37.18 2.26 -2.71
C LYS A 320 36.71 0.83 -2.47
N GLY A 321 35.80 0.64 -1.52
CA GLY A 321 35.23 -0.65 -1.17
C GLY A 321 33.83 -0.51 -0.62
N TYR A 322 33.08 -1.59 -0.73
CA TYR A 322 31.66 -1.68 -0.36
C TYR A 322 31.29 -3.14 -0.09
N PHE A 323 30.18 -3.36 0.62
CA PHE A 323 29.59 -4.68 0.77
C PHE A 323 28.45 -4.82 -0.23
N CYS A 324 28.44 -5.91 -1.00
CA CYS A 324 27.38 -6.23 -1.94
C CYS A 324 26.86 -7.64 -1.67
N CYS A 325 25.56 -7.78 -1.47
CA CYS A 325 24.91 -9.08 -1.34
C CYS A 325 24.30 -9.46 -2.70
N VAL A 326 24.58 -10.68 -3.15
CA VAL A 326 24.08 -11.19 -4.41
C VAL A 326 23.37 -12.51 -4.18
N MET A 327 22.09 -12.53 -4.52
CA MET A 327 21.26 -13.73 -4.45
C MET A 327 21.33 -14.49 -5.77
N VAL A 328 21.83 -15.72 -5.73
CA VAL A 328 22.03 -16.54 -6.93
C VAL A 328 21.36 -17.91 -6.81
N PRO A 329 21.03 -18.58 -7.92
CA PRO A 329 20.67 -19.99 -7.90
C PRO A 329 21.80 -20.87 -7.34
N PRO A 330 21.48 -21.99 -6.65
CA PRO A 330 22.49 -22.90 -6.10
C PRO A 330 23.53 -23.36 -7.13
N SER A 331 23.07 -23.63 -8.36
CA SER A 331 23.90 -24.06 -9.48
C SER A 331 24.91 -23.00 -9.96
N LEU A 332 24.69 -21.72 -9.65
CA LEU A 332 25.50 -20.60 -10.13
C LEU A 332 26.46 -20.04 -9.06
N THR A 333 26.39 -20.56 -7.82
CA THR A 333 27.25 -20.14 -6.70
C THR A 333 28.74 -20.28 -6.96
N LYS A 334 29.14 -21.21 -7.84
CA LYS A 334 30.55 -21.41 -8.25
C LYS A 334 30.98 -20.47 -9.38
N LYS A 335 30.06 -20.11 -10.28
CA LYS A 335 30.36 -19.36 -11.51
C LYS A 335 30.43 -17.85 -11.27
N TRP A 336 29.50 -17.31 -10.50
CA TRP A 336 29.42 -15.86 -10.24
C TRP A 336 30.69 -15.27 -9.59
N PRO A 337 31.38 -15.94 -8.64
CA PRO A 337 32.63 -15.43 -8.11
C PRO A 337 33.72 -15.22 -9.15
N GLU A 338 33.77 -16.06 -10.18
CA GLU A 338 34.71 -15.93 -11.30
C GLU A 338 34.31 -14.74 -12.18
N GLU A 339 33.03 -14.66 -12.59
CA GLU A 339 32.51 -13.55 -13.40
C GLU A 339 32.67 -12.18 -12.73
N ILE A 340 32.46 -12.09 -11.41
CA ILE A 340 32.69 -10.85 -10.64
C ILE A 340 34.18 -10.48 -10.65
N LYS A 341 35.09 -11.45 -10.46
CA LYS A 341 36.53 -11.20 -10.44
C LYS A 341 37.11 -10.91 -11.83
N GLU A 342 36.47 -11.36 -12.91
CA GLU A 342 36.83 -10.98 -14.27
C GLU A 342 36.65 -9.48 -14.50
N ILE A 343 35.58 -8.90 -13.97
CA ILE A 343 35.28 -7.46 -14.08
C ILE A 343 36.01 -6.66 -13.01
N ILE A 344 36.06 -7.17 -11.78
CA ILE A 344 36.65 -6.51 -10.62
C ILE A 344 37.72 -7.43 -10.01
N PRO A 345 38.96 -7.47 -10.55
CA PRO A 345 40.01 -8.38 -10.07
C PRO A 345 40.35 -8.22 -8.59
N GLY A 346 40.18 -7.02 -8.03
CA GLY A 346 40.42 -6.72 -6.62
C GLY A 346 39.29 -7.11 -5.66
N ALA A 347 38.17 -7.65 -6.16
CA ALA A 347 37.02 -7.99 -5.34
C ALA A 347 37.27 -9.21 -4.45
N ILE A 348 36.84 -9.11 -3.19
CA ILE A 348 36.75 -10.23 -2.27
C ILE A 348 35.35 -10.84 -2.46
N VAL A 349 35.27 -12.13 -2.77
CA VAL A 349 33.98 -12.81 -2.96
C VAL A 349 33.86 -13.96 -1.97
N HIS A 350 32.88 -13.87 -1.08
CA HIS A 350 32.51 -14.91 -0.13
C HIS A 350 31.31 -15.70 -0.67
N VAL A 351 31.51 -17.00 -0.92
CA VAL A 351 30.41 -17.90 -1.30
C VAL A 351 29.78 -18.47 -0.03
N ILE A 352 28.53 -18.09 0.23
CA ILE A 352 27.79 -18.51 1.41
C ILE A 352 26.94 -19.72 1.06
N THR A 353 27.44 -20.92 1.37
CA THR A 353 26.71 -22.18 1.21
C THR A 353 25.86 -22.52 2.45
N LYS A 354 26.34 -22.13 3.64
CA LYS A 354 25.69 -22.33 4.94
C LYS A 354 25.59 -21.01 5.70
N THR A 355 24.45 -20.78 6.35
CA THR A 355 24.19 -19.57 7.17
C THR A 355 25.24 -19.36 8.26
N GLU A 356 25.75 -20.45 8.84
CA GLU A 356 26.85 -20.40 9.83
C GLU A 356 28.08 -19.64 9.34
N SER A 357 28.43 -19.77 8.05
CA SER A 357 29.59 -19.06 7.48
C SER A 357 29.39 -17.55 7.46
N LEU A 358 28.17 -17.10 7.18
CA LEU A 358 27.81 -15.69 7.22
C LEU A 358 27.79 -15.16 8.67
N ILE A 359 27.24 -15.94 9.61
CA ILE A 359 27.21 -15.58 11.04
C ILE A 359 28.63 -15.44 11.59
N ARG A 360 29.53 -16.38 11.26
CA ARG A 360 30.94 -16.32 11.66
C ARG A 360 31.62 -15.05 11.12
N TYR A 361 31.48 -14.79 9.82
CA TYR A 361 32.02 -13.58 9.21
C TYR A 361 31.48 -12.31 9.89
N HIS A 362 30.17 -12.23 10.10
CA HIS A 362 29.53 -11.08 10.74
C HIS A 362 30.02 -10.88 12.19
N SER A 363 30.19 -11.97 12.94
CA SER A 363 30.70 -11.92 14.31
C SER A 363 32.15 -11.43 14.37
N GLU A 364 33.01 -11.90 13.45
CA GLU A 364 34.39 -11.43 13.30
C GLU A 364 34.46 -9.95 12.88
N TRP A 365 33.59 -9.53 11.96
CA TRP A 365 33.45 -8.14 11.53
C TRP A 365 32.99 -7.23 12.68
N ILE A 366 32.08 -7.67 13.54
CA ILE A 366 31.70 -6.93 14.75
C ILE A 366 32.87 -6.84 15.73
N ARG A 367 33.55 -7.95 16.01
CA ARG A 367 34.70 -8.00 16.93
C ARG A 367 35.85 -7.10 16.48
N SER A 368 36.02 -6.94 15.17
CA SER A 368 37.02 -6.03 14.59
C SER A 368 36.59 -4.56 14.56
N GLY A 369 35.43 -4.20 15.14
CA GLY A 369 34.98 -2.82 15.23
C GLY A 369 34.22 -2.32 13.99
N ARG A 370 33.61 -3.24 13.22
CA ARG A 370 32.77 -2.93 12.05
C ARG A 370 33.51 -2.10 11.00
N VAL A 371 34.74 -2.52 10.68
CA VAL A 371 35.62 -1.82 9.75
C VAL A 371 34.93 -1.67 8.39
N LYS A 372 35.03 -0.48 7.79
CA LYS A 372 34.52 -0.23 6.43
C LYS A 372 35.37 -1.00 5.42
N PRO A 373 34.75 -1.59 4.39
CA PRO A 373 35.47 -2.37 3.39
C PRO A 373 36.41 -1.48 2.57
N VAL A 374 37.66 -1.88 2.45
CA VAL A 374 38.69 -1.18 1.66
C VAL A 374 38.65 -1.61 0.19
N ARG A 375 38.07 -2.78 -0.08
CA ARG A 375 37.88 -3.36 -1.42
C ARG A 375 36.42 -3.79 -1.60
N PRO A 376 35.92 -3.88 -2.84
CA PRO A 376 34.61 -4.47 -3.11
C PRO A 376 34.53 -5.87 -2.50
N THR A 377 33.56 -6.09 -1.62
CA THR A 377 33.36 -7.36 -0.92
C THR A 377 31.95 -7.88 -1.23
N PHE A 378 31.88 -8.96 -1.98
CA PHE A 378 30.64 -9.59 -2.42
C PHE A 378 30.32 -10.82 -1.56
N PHE A 379 29.06 -10.98 -1.21
CA PHE A 379 28.50 -12.20 -0.62
C PHE A 379 27.59 -12.86 -1.64
N ALA A 380 28.07 -13.92 -2.29
CA ALA A 380 27.27 -14.72 -3.20
C ALA A 380 26.51 -15.77 -2.37
N ILE A 381 25.21 -15.59 -2.23
CA ILE A 381 24.35 -16.40 -1.37
C ILE A 381 23.34 -17.13 -2.24
N SER A 382 23.22 -18.45 -2.05
CA SER A 382 22.14 -19.18 -2.70
C SER A 382 20.79 -18.72 -2.13
N PHE A 383 19.80 -18.46 -2.98
CA PHE A 383 18.45 -18.18 -2.49
C PHE A 383 17.90 -19.32 -1.61
N THR A 384 18.33 -20.56 -1.83
CA THR A 384 17.92 -21.70 -1.00
C THR A 384 18.52 -21.65 0.40
N THR A 385 19.73 -21.10 0.56
CA THR A 385 20.38 -20.94 1.87
C THR A 385 19.65 -19.89 2.72
N MET A 386 19.07 -18.87 2.07
CA MET A 386 18.28 -17.82 2.73
C MET A 386 16.81 -18.20 2.93
N ARG A 387 16.34 -19.35 2.42
CA ARG A 387 15.01 -19.91 2.78
C ARG A 387 14.97 -20.47 4.20
N GLY A 388 16.11 -20.58 4.87
CA GLY A 388 16.16 -20.99 6.27
C GLY A 388 15.27 -20.08 7.11
N ASP A 389 14.40 -20.69 7.90
CA ASP A 389 13.51 -19.99 8.82
C ASP A 389 14.31 -19.25 9.91
N SER A 390 13.65 -18.35 10.62
CA SER A 390 14.27 -17.61 11.73
C SER A 390 14.79 -18.55 12.82
N ALA A 391 15.80 -18.10 13.57
CA ALA A 391 16.38 -18.91 14.65
C ALA A 391 15.31 -19.28 15.69
N TYR A 392 15.30 -20.56 16.09
CA TYR A 392 14.48 -21.02 17.20
C TYR A 392 15.12 -20.59 18.52
N VAL A 393 14.31 -19.98 19.39
CA VAL A 393 14.65 -19.70 20.78
C VAL A 393 13.65 -20.40 21.71
N PRO A 394 14.03 -20.75 22.94
CA PRO A 394 13.07 -21.25 23.91
C PRO A 394 11.90 -20.26 24.07
N ALA A 395 10.68 -20.75 23.96
CA ALA A 395 9.46 -19.99 24.29
C ALA A 395 9.14 -20.05 25.79
N VAL A 396 9.89 -20.88 26.52
CA VAL A 396 9.74 -21.13 27.94
C VAL A 396 10.89 -20.49 28.71
N ASN A 397 10.57 -19.97 29.89
CA ASN A 397 11.54 -19.56 30.88
C ASN A 397 11.43 -20.48 32.09
N LEU A 398 12.54 -20.70 32.78
CA LEU A 398 12.55 -21.38 34.06
C LEU A 398 11.88 -20.46 35.09
N GLN A 399 10.82 -20.94 35.72
CA GLN A 399 10.08 -20.18 36.72
C GLN A 399 10.03 -20.92 38.05
N ASP A 400 10.15 -20.16 39.13
CA ASP A 400 9.89 -20.64 40.49
C ASP A 400 8.50 -20.15 40.92
N ASN A 401 7.50 -21.03 40.91
CA ASN A 401 6.14 -20.67 41.28
C ASN A 401 5.84 -21.23 42.68
N LYS A 402 5.34 -20.39 43.59
CA LYS A 402 5.12 -20.80 44.99
C LYS A 402 4.05 -21.90 45.17
N ILE A 403 3.24 -22.13 44.13
CA ILE A 403 2.11 -23.07 44.13
C ILE A 403 2.47 -24.38 43.42
N ASN A 404 3.26 -24.31 42.34
CA ASN A 404 3.71 -25.47 41.55
C ASN A 404 5.23 -25.39 41.40
N LYS A 405 5.91 -26.51 41.65
CA LYS A 405 7.38 -26.66 41.73
C LYS A 405 8.17 -25.94 40.61
N PHE A 406 9.44 -25.68 40.90
CA PHE A 406 10.43 -25.13 39.97
C PHE A 406 10.50 -25.91 38.65
N GLY A 407 10.33 -25.24 37.51
CA GLY A 407 10.31 -25.91 36.20
C GLY A 407 10.08 -25.00 34.99
N TYR A 408 10.05 -25.60 33.79
CA TYR A 408 9.76 -24.91 32.53
C TYR A 408 8.26 -24.96 32.23
N TYR A 409 7.61 -23.82 32.03
CA TYR A 409 6.16 -23.75 31.84
C TYR A 409 5.80 -23.52 30.38
N CYS A 410 4.84 -24.32 29.87
CA CYS A 410 4.36 -24.17 28.50
C CYS A 410 3.55 -22.87 28.34
N PRO A 411 3.82 -22.03 27.33
CA PRO A 411 3.08 -20.79 27.10
C PRO A 411 1.63 -21.02 26.67
N ASP A 412 1.32 -22.16 26.04
CA ASP A 412 -0.01 -22.43 25.49
C ASP A 412 -0.98 -22.96 26.56
N CYS A 413 -0.54 -23.87 27.44
CA CYS A 413 -1.40 -24.51 28.45
C CYS A 413 -1.09 -24.14 29.90
N GLY A 414 0.01 -23.43 30.16
CA GLY A 414 0.42 -23.01 31.50
C GLY A 414 0.88 -24.14 32.43
N GLN A 415 0.97 -25.39 31.96
CA GLN A 415 1.42 -26.54 32.76
C GLN A 415 2.95 -26.69 32.73
N PRO A 416 3.56 -27.22 33.83
CA PRO A 416 4.99 -27.51 33.85
C PRO A 416 5.33 -28.65 32.88
N HIS A 417 6.35 -28.44 32.06
CA HIS A 417 6.82 -29.42 31.08
C HIS A 417 7.42 -30.64 31.77
N GLN A 418 6.93 -31.82 31.38
CA GLN A 418 7.35 -33.09 31.96
C GLN A 418 8.25 -33.88 31.00
N VAL A 419 9.23 -34.57 31.57
CA VAL A 419 9.97 -35.65 30.91
C VAL A 419 9.18 -36.94 31.05
N VAL A 420 8.92 -37.61 29.93
CA VAL A 420 8.33 -38.96 29.91
C VAL A 420 9.45 -39.98 30.13
N GLU A 421 9.47 -40.64 31.28
CA GLU A 421 10.52 -41.62 31.63
C GLU A 421 10.19 -43.02 31.10
N SER A 422 8.93 -43.41 31.17
CA SER A 422 8.44 -44.67 30.63
C SER A 422 7.02 -44.54 30.13
N THR A 423 6.67 -45.40 29.18
CA THR A 423 5.34 -45.48 28.58
C THR A 423 4.89 -46.93 28.74
N ASP A 424 3.79 -47.13 29.45
CA ASP A 424 3.20 -48.44 29.70
C ASP A 424 1.80 -48.50 29.08
N THR A 425 1.38 -49.67 28.61
CA THR A 425 0.06 -49.84 28.00
C THR A 425 -0.80 -50.67 28.93
N GLN A 426 -1.79 -50.02 29.53
CA GLN A 426 -2.71 -50.67 30.46
C GLN A 426 -4.09 -50.76 29.83
N LEU A 427 -4.80 -51.87 30.06
CA LEU A 427 -6.18 -52.03 29.62
C LEU A 427 -7.09 -51.34 30.64
N ASN A 428 -7.85 -50.34 30.18
CA ASN A 428 -8.89 -49.74 31.00
C ASN A 428 -10.03 -50.73 31.28
N GLU A 429 -10.88 -50.42 32.26
CA GLU A 429 -12.03 -51.25 32.67
C GLU A 429 -13.01 -51.59 31.51
N SER A 430 -12.97 -50.82 30.41
CA SER A 430 -13.72 -51.04 29.17
C SER A 430 -13.02 -51.94 28.14
N GLY A 431 -11.88 -52.55 28.48
CA GLY A 431 -11.08 -53.39 27.57
C GLY A 431 -10.31 -52.62 26.49
N SER A 432 -10.18 -51.30 26.63
CA SER A 432 -9.48 -50.42 25.68
C SER A 432 -8.03 -50.21 26.14
N GLU A 433 -7.06 -50.37 25.25
CA GLU A 433 -5.65 -50.08 25.55
C GLU A 433 -5.44 -48.59 25.75
N VAL A 434 -4.99 -48.20 26.95
CA VAL A 434 -4.64 -46.83 27.30
C VAL A 434 -3.18 -46.74 27.66
N ILE A 435 -2.50 -45.80 26.99
CA ILE A 435 -1.08 -45.54 27.17
C ILE A 435 -0.91 -44.67 28.43
N VAL A 436 -0.40 -45.25 29.50
CA VAL A 436 -0.06 -44.57 30.74
C VAL A 436 1.42 -44.16 30.69
N LYS A 437 1.66 -42.85 30.71
CA LYS A 437 3.02 -42.29 30.70
C LYS A 437 3.43 -41.93 32.12
N VAL A 438 4.56 -42.48 32.58
CA VAL A 438 5.20 -42.02 33.83
C VAL A 438 6.01 -40.78 33.51
N LYS A 439 5.68 -39.69 34.21
CA LYS A 439 6.17 -38.34 33.94
C LYS A 439 6.84 -37.76 35.18
N ARG A 440 7.90 -36.97 34.98
CA ARG A 440 8.53 -36.14 36.02
C ARG A 440 8.81 -34.73 35.51
N ASP A 441 8.93 -33.77 36.41
CA ASP A 441 9.31 -32.40 36.06
C ASP A 441 10.69 -32.38 35.38
N MET A 442 10.83 -31.59 34.32
CA MET A 442 12.11 -31.39 33.65
C MET A 442 13.04 -30.50 34.50
N ALA A 443 14.28 -30.96 34.72
CA ALA A 443 15.27 -30.21 35.48
C ALA A 443 15.90 -29.06 34.67
N GLU A 444 16.46 -28.07 35.36
CA GLU A 444 17.05 -26.87 34.75
C GLU A 444 18.09 -27.17 33.66
N ASN A 445 18.99 -28.12 33.93
CA ASN A 445 20.07 -28.52 33.04
C ASN A 445 19.63 -29.41 31.86
N GLU A 446 18.38 -29.87 31.84
CA GLU A 446 17.88 -30.84 30.86
C GLU A 446 17.27 -30.18 29.62
N PHE A 447 16.74 -28.95 29.73
CA PHE A 447 16.13 -28.27 28.57
C PHE A 447 17.19 -27.92 27.52
N GLY A 448 18.35 -27.40 27.91
CA GLY A 448 19.46 -27.10 27.02
C GLY A 448 19.19 -25.96 26.01
N THR A 449 20.11 -25.74 25.07
CA THR A 449 20.10 -24.57 24.16
C THR A 449 19.63 -24.87 22.73
N SER A 450 19.26 -26.11 22.43
CA SER A 450 18.79 -26.54 21.10
C SER A 450 17.46 -27.29 21.17
N ARG A 451 16.63 -27.10 20.14
CA ARG A 451 15.36 -27.82 19.96
C ARG A 451 15.62 -29.29 19.59
N ARG A 452 15.03 -30.22 20.36
CA ARG A 452 15.19 -31.67 20.26
C ARG A 452 13.83 -32.36 20.28
N VAL A 453 13.55 -33.10 19.21
CA VAL A 453 12.30 -33.89 19.07
C VAL A 453 12.47 -35.30 19.64
N ALA A 454 13.64 -35.92 19.43
CA ALA A 454 14.02 -37.19 20.01
C ALA A 454 15.55 -37.25 20.15
N ASP A 455 16.04 -37.68 21.31
CA ASP A 455 17.47 -37.85 21.60
C ASP A 455 17.61 -38.99 22.63
N SER A 456 18.63 -39.83 22.49
CA SER A 456 18.90 -40.97 23.38
C SER A 456 19.65 -40.58 24.65
N LYS A 457 20.28 -39.40 24.68
CA LYS A 457 21.08 -38.92 25.82
C LYS A 457 20.37 -37.88 26.68
N MET A 458 19.53 -37.05 26.07
CA MET A 458 18.86 -35.93 26.73
C MET A 458 17.36 -35.97 26.42
N PRO A 459 16.49 -35.53 27.35
CA PRO A 459 15.06 -35.57 27.11
C PRO A 459 14.62 -34.60 25.99
N ALA A 460 13.52 -34.95 25.35
CA ALA A 460 12.89 -34.14 24.31
C ALA A 460 12.33 -32.84 24.90
N ASN A 461 12.55 -31.73 24.19
CA ASN A 461 12.17 -30.38 24.63
C ASN A 461 11.47 -29.58 23.54
N ALA A 462 11.15 -30.19 22.39
CA ALA A 462 10.55 -29.49 21.26
C ALA A 462 9.08 -29.14 21.51
N PHE A 463 8.34 -30.01 22.21
CA PHE A 463 6.90 -29.92 22.41
C PHE A 463 6.50 -30.23 23.84
N CYS A 464 5.42 -29.60 24.33
CA CYS A 464 4.86 -29.83 25.65
C CYS A 464 4.32 -31.25 25.78
N SER A 465 4.63 -31.91 26.90
CA SER A 465 4.13 -33.26 27.25
C SER A 465 2.62 -33.34 27.47
N GLU A 466 1.96 -32.22 27.75
CA GLU A 466 0.53 -32.14 28.07
C GLU A 466 -0.33 -31.74 26.88
N CYS A 467 -0.03 -30.59 26.24
CA CYS A 467 -0.85 -30.06 25.14
C CYS A 467 -0.25 -30.26 23.75
N GLY A 468 1.01 -30.72 23.64
CA GLY A 468 1.72 -30.80 22.35
C GLY A 468 2.15 -29.46 21.76
N GLY A 469 1.87 -28.34 22.43
CA GLY A 469 2.29 -26.99 22.03
C GLY A 469 3.81 -26.85 21.91
N SER A 470 4.28 -25.94 21.05
CA SER A 470 5.72 -25.76 20.80
C SER A 470 6.38 -25.03 21.97
N LEU A 471 7.42 -25.63 22.56
CA LEU A 471 8.22 -24.99 23.61
C LEU A 471 9.32 -24.08 23.04
N TRP A 472 9.36 -23.95 21.72
CA TRP A 472 10.29 -23.12 20.98
C TRP A 472 9.51 -22.17 20.09
N THR A 473 9.94 -20.91 20.07
CA THR A 473 9.40 -19.89 19.19
C THR A 473 10.48 -19.39 18.25
N LYS A 474 10.07 -18.74 17.18
CA LYS A 474 10.99 -18.10 16.24
C LYS A 474 11.29 -16.70 16.75
N SER A 475 12.57 -16.38 16.93
CA SER A 475 12.98 -15.01 17.18
C SER A 475 13.63 -14.44 15.93
N VAL A 476 13.08 -13.33 15.46
CA VAL A 476 13.78 -12.44 14.54
C VAL A 476 14.33 -11.31 15.42
N PRO A 477 15.65 -11.10 15.49
CA PRO A 477 16.18 -9.86 16.03
C PRO A 477 15.76 -8.72 15.12
N ASN A 478 14.62 -8.10 15.43
CA ASN A 478 14.10 -6.96 14.70
C ASN A 478 14.95 -5.74 15.06
N ARG A 479 15.89 -5.38 14.18
CA ARG A 479 16.64 -4.12 14.29
C ARG A 479 15.71 -2.89 14.14
N TYR A 480 14.60 -3.07 13.44
CA TYR A 480 13.59 -2.06 13.15
C TYR A 480 12.22 -2.63 13.55
N ALA A 481 11.38 -1.83 14.19
CA ALA A 481 10.05 -2.24 14.64
C ALA A 481 9.06 -2.40 13.47
N SER A 482 9.34 -1.79 12.30
CA SER A 482 8.50 -1.91 11.11
C SER A 482 9.31 -1.75 9.81
N PHE A 483 8.72 -2.19 8.68
CA PHE A 483 9.29 -1.97 7.34
C PHE A 483 9.48 -0.49 7.03
N ARG A 484 8.56 0.38 7.51
CA ARG A 484 8.66 1.84 7.36
C ARG A 484 9.93 2.40 8.01
N GLU A 485 10.34 1.83 9.13
CA GLU A 485 11.56 2.22 9.85
C GLU A 485 12.84 1.61 9.23
N TRP A 486 12.70 0.53 8.45
CA TRP A 486 13.80 -0.04 7.65
C TRP A 486 13.99 0.69 6.30
N ALA A 487 12.90 1.17 5.70
CA ALA A 487 12.88 1.80 4.37
C ALA A 487 13.05 3.32 4.39
N ALA A 488 12.94 3.97 5.55
CA ALA A 488 13.28 5.37 5.78
C ALA A 488 14.76 5.53 6.14
#